data_AF-A0A2V4W5P5-F1
#
_entry.id   AF-A0A2V4W5P5-F1
#
_cell.length_a   1.000
_cell.length_b   1.000
_cell.length_c   1.000
_cell.angle_alpha   90.00
_cell.angle_beta   90.00
_cell.angle_gamma   90.00
#
_symmetry.space_group_name_H-M   'P 1'
#
loop_
_entity.id
_entity.type
_entity.pdbx_description
1 polymer ?
#
loop_
_entity_poly.entity_id
_entity_poly.type
_entity_poly.pdbx_seq_one_letter_code
_entity_poly.pdbx_strand_id
1 'polypeptide(L)'
;MSEITKFRKFIDNQSLTREKEDLTYTVFEKLNFIDELPQISFFRSDFRGSKFVEVQFYKNNFDRADFISAVFDSCLFKEVNIAASEIKNCYFNNCEFSLNDYANTSIQECTFENCNFENEQFLVNMKNCKFINCTLHKCQFERSTTEKMDFNHCHISESNMATMHAENYSFSFCKLENVSFGISYIFGYLFHETDISGLDVLYRGNSVKMNIENFSEYIISLLSHQRFYEFINANIFLFKKFDEIPDHFSHALIELSKINNSTRKLQITYILDMISFYTLNNQLPYKFICEILKRLDQFDWSIFPFDEQLVYMSLHKKIEMIITNFQYDYSFIESSANSTLFLTFTCKTDEYQEAFEITSNMLDELHSKLGFPKKYNLILKEKGSWILTFVVASTVGLMLPKLFNDYSNIYFNFVLKNRLLKKAELLLDNVTVNTENISTVIETLQLSSDLFSKAGLTNQKLDTLTASEAFKKIVSRVDINV
;
A
#
# COMPACT_ATOMS: atom_id res chain seq x y z
N MET A 1 6.53 12.60 -33.45
CA MET A 1 5.64 12.59 -32.27
C MET A 1 4.29 12.10 -32.76
N SER A 2 3.94 10.87 -32.45
CA SER A 2 2.63 10.28 -32.76
C SER A 2 1.53 11.07 -32.06
N GLU A 3 0.44 11.37 -32.77
CA GLU A 3 -0.74 11.98 -32.20
C GLU A 3 -1.16 11.20 -30.94
N ILE A 4 -1.19 11.87 -29.80
CA ILE A 4 -1.76 11.31 -28.57
C ILE A 4 -3.23 11.01 -28.89
N THR A 5 -3.61 9.74 -28.87
CA THR A 5 -5.00 9.31 -29.11
C THR A 5 -5.92 10.08 -28.16
N LYS A 6 -6.71 11.00 -28.69
CA LYS A 6 -7.68 11.74 -27.89
C LYS A 6 -8.80 10.79 -27.48
N PHE A 7 -9.15 10.82 -26.19
CA PHE A 7 -10.33 10.13 -25.68
C PHE A 7 -11.58 10.53 -26.48
N ARG A 8 -12.40 9.54 -26.84
CA ARG A 8 -13.71 9.74 -27.45
C ARG A 8 -14.76 9.84 -26.36
N LYS A 9 -15.79 10.68 -26.49
CA LYS A 9 -16.96 10.59 -25.61
C LYS A 9 -17.89 9.50 -26.13
N PHE A 10 -18.44 8.70 -25.23
CA PHE A 10 -19.50 7.76 -25.59
C PHE A 10 -20.71 8.55 -26.10
N ILE A 11 -21.28 8.08 -27.20
CA ILE A 11 -22.52 8.61 -27.74
C ILE A 11 -23.57 7.55 -27.51
N ASP A 12 -24.48 7.85 -26.60
CA ASP A 12 -25.70 7.09 -26.45
C ASP A 12 -26.65 7.46 -27.60
N ASN A 13 -26.90 6.48 -28.47
CA ASN A 13 -27.79 6.58 -29.61
C ASN A 13 -29.10 5.82 -29.37
N GLN A 14 -29.42 5.48 -28.11
CA GLN A 14 -30.57 4.67 -27.68
C GLN A 14 -30.54 3.24 -28.24
N SER A 15 -29.41 2.79 -28.79
CA SER A 15 -29.24 1.40 -29.18
C SER A 15 -28.94 0.56 -27.96
N LEU A 16 -29.86 -0.36 -27.65
CA LEU A 16 -29.74 -1.32 -26.56
C LEU A 16 -28.86 -2.54 -26.93
N THR A 17 -28.35 -2.58 -28.16
CA THR A 17 -27.44 -3.61 -28.64
C THR A 17 -26.17 -2.94 -29.14
N ARG A 18 -25.15 -2.90 -28.28
CA ARG A 18 -23.82 -2.33 -28.53
C ARG A 18 -22.75 -3.42 -28.56
N GLU A 19 -23.13 -4.61 -29.02
CA GLU A 19 -22.28 -5.80 -28.96
C GLU A 19 -21.14 -5.74 -29.98
N LYS A 20 -19.97 -6.26 -29.59
CA LYS A 20 -18.75 -6.34 -30.43
C LYS A 20 -18.23 -4.98 -30.90
N GLU A 21 -18.63 -3.90 -30.25
CA GLU A 21 -18.17 -2.57 -30.61
C GLU A 21 -16.74 -2.32 -30.11
N ASP A 22 -15.98 -1.58 -30.93
CA ASP A 22 -14.73 -0.95 -30.48
C ASP A 22 -15.08 0.33 -29.72
N LEU A 23 -15.06 0.20 -28.40
CA LEU A 23 -15.27 1.28 -27.45
C LEU A 23 -13.97 1.65 -26.75
N THR A 24 -12.82 1.38 -27.37
CA THR A 24 -11.50 1.70 -26.80
C THR A 24 -11.31 3.19 -26.62
N TYR A 25 -10.59 3.58 -25.56
CA TYR A 25 -10.32 4.98 -25.21
C TYR A 25 -11.56 5.87 -25.21
N THR A 26 -12.69 5.31 -24.77
CA THR A 26 -13.99 6.00 -24.73
C THR A 26 -14.34 6.39 -23.30
N VAL A 27 -14.89 7.59 -23.12
CA VAL A 27 -15.33 8.14 -21.85
C VAL A 27 -16.85 8.06 -21.79
N PHE A 28 -17.33 7.28 -20.83
CA PHE A 28 -18.72 7.16 -20.41
C PHE A 28 -18.88 8.01 -19.16
N GLU A 29 -19.74 9.01 -19.18
CA GLU A 29 -19.87 9.97 -18.09
C GLU A 29 -21.34 10.21 -17.78
N LYS A 30 -21.75 10.01 -16.51
CA LYS A 30 -23.09 10.31 -16.00
C LYS A 30 -24.21 9.61 -16.77
N LEU A 31 -24.00 8.33 -17.06
CA LEU A 31 -24.97 7.48 -17.76
C LEU A 31 -25.73 6.63 -16.74
N ASN A 32 -27.05 6.54 -16.93
CA ASN A 32 -27.91 5.71 -16.10
C ASN A 32 -28.55 4.62 -16.97
N PHE A 33 -28.01 3.40 -16.89
CA PHE A 33 -28.53 2.23 -17.58
C PHE A 33 -29.51 1.41 -16.72
N ILE A 34 -29.97 1.95 -15.59
CA ILE A 34 -30.93 1.27 -14.69
C ILE A 34 -32.32 1.22 -15.32
N ASP A 35 -32.75 2.35 -15.89
CA ASP A 35 -34.12 2.54 -16.37
C ASP A 35 -34.34 2.02 -17.81
N GLU A 36 -33.30 1.48 -18.44
CA GLU A 36 -33.37 0.98 -19.81
C GLU A 36 -33.99 -0.42 -19.90
N LEU A 37 -34.99 -0.55 -20.79
CA LEU A 37 -35.70 -1.80 -21.05
C LEU A 37 -35.90 -2.02 -22.56
N PRO A 38 -35.41 -3.13 -23.14
CA PRO A 38 -34.53 -4.13 -22.52
C PRO A 38 -33.17 -3.54 -22.09
N GLN A 39 -32.46 -4.23 -21.20
CA GLN A 39 -31.14 -3.78 -20.75
C GLN A 39 -30.14 -3.76 -21.90
N ILE A 40 -29.27 -2.75 -21.89
CA ILE A 40 -28.21 -2.63 -22.89
C ILE A 40 -27.23 -3.82 -22.82
N SER A 41 -26.88 -4.34 -24.00
CA SER A 41 -25.90 -5.41 -24.17
C SER A 41 -24.63 -4.84 -24.82
N PHE A 42 -23.51 -5.05 -24.14
CA PHE A 42 -22.14 -4.82 -24.59
C PHE A 42 -21.38 -6.13 -24.81
N PHE A 43 -22.08 -7.23 -25.08
CA PHE A 43 -21.50 -8.55 -25.32
C PHE A 43 -20.30 -8.48 -26.29
N ARG A 44 -19.15 -9.02 -25.88
CA ARG A 44 -17.89 -9.03 -26.67
C ARG A 44 -17.35 -7.67 -27.10
N SER A 45 -17.74 -6.59 -26.43
CA SER A 45 -17.23 -5.26 -26.74
C SER A 45 -15.87 -5.01 -26.12
N ASP A 46 -15.14 -4.07 -26.72
CA ASP A 46 -13.75 -3.78 -26.40
C ASP A 46 -13.64 -2.41 -25.70
N PHE A 47 -13.21 -2.40 -24.44
CA PHE A 47 -13.13 -1.22 -23.58
C PHE A 47 -11.69 -0.88 -23.17
N ARG A 48 -10.68 -1.27 -23.96
CA ARG A 48 -9.29 -0.98 -23.61
C ARG A 48 -9.05 0.53 -23.50
N GLY A 49 -8.44 0.95 -22.38
CA GLY A 49 -8.14 2.34 -22.10
C GLY A 49 -9.36 3.22 -21.80
N SER A 50 -10.56 2.65 -21.68
CA SER A 50 -11.80 3.42 -21.52
C SER A 50 -12.01 3.89 -20.08
N LYS A 51 -12.86 4.91 -19.92
CA LYS A 51 -13.19 5.50 -18.62
C LYS A 51 -14.69 5.52 -18.41
N PHE A 52 -15.13 5.15 -17.23
CA PHE A 52 -16.51 5.22 -16.78
C PHE A 52 -16.55 6.08 -15.53
N VAL A 53 -17.31 7.17 -15.56
CA VAL A 53 -17.40 8.15 -14.47
C VAL A 53 -18.88 8.35 -14.14
N GLU A 54 -19.29 8.06 -12.91
CA GLU A 54 -20.68 8.18 -12.46
C GLU A 54 -21.65 7.39 -13.36
N VAL A 55 -21.28 6.16 -13.75
CA VAL A 55 -22.12 5.29 -14.59
C VAL A 55 -22.83 4.24 -13.75
N GLN A 56 -24.12 4.08 -13.95
CA GLN A 56 -24.94 3.11 -13.24
C GLN A 56 -25.37 1.97 -14.16
N PHE A 57 -24.99 0.74 -13.80
CA PHE A 57 -25.34 -0.47 -14.52
C PHE A 57 -26.31 -1.33 -13.71
N TYR A 58 -27.39 -1.77 -14.35
CA TYR A 58 -28.34 -2.73 -13.80
C TYR A 58 -28.69 -3.78 -14.83
N LYS A 59 -28.39 -5.06 -14.55
CA LYS A 59 -28.70 -6.19 -15.45
C LYS A 59 -28.11 -6.09 -16.86
N ASN A 60 -27.16 -5.18 -17.07
CA ASN A 60 -26.51 -5.02 -18.36
C ASN A 60 -25.60 -6.23 -18.65
N ASN A 61 -25.39 -6.48 -19.95
CA ASN A 61 -24.61 -7.63 -20.38
C ASN A 61 -23.21 -7.21 -20.87
N PHE A 62 -22.18 -7.59 -20.13
CA PHE A 62 -20.78 -7.47 -20.50
C PHE A 62 -20.12 -8.83 -20.75
N ASP A 63 -20.88 -9.91 -20.99
CA ASP A 63 -20.30 -11.24 -21.22
C ASP A 63 -19.23 -11.17 -22.33
N ARG A 64 -18.04 -11.70 -22.03
CA ARG A 64 -16.84 -11.70 -22.89
C ARG A 64 -16.33 -10.32 -23.30
N ALA A 65 -16.60 -9.27 -22.53
CA ALA A 65 -16.04 -7.95 -22.80
C ALA A 65 -14.56 -7.87 -22.36
N ASP A 66 -13.79 -7.02 -23.05
CA ASP A 66 -12.38 -6.79 -22.75
C ASP A 66 -12.19 -5.45 -22.04
N PHE A 67 -11.79 -5.48 -20.77
CA PHE A 67 -11.40 -4.31 -19.99
C PHE A 67 -9.89 -4.36 -19.71
N ILE A 68 -9.09 -3.64 -20.49
CA ILE A 68 -7.64 -3.53 -20.25
C ILE A 68 -7.26 -2.08 -20.03
N SER A 69 -6.64 -1.76 -18.90
CA SER A 69 -6.31 -0.37 -18.54
C SER A 69 -7.52 0.56 -18.51
N ALA A 70 -8.69 0.03 -18.12
CA ALA A 70 -9.90 0.81 -17.96
C ALA A 70 -9.98 1.42 -16.55
N VAL A 71 -10.71 2.52 -16.43
CA VAL A 71 -10.94 3.22 -15.16
C VAL A 71 -12.44 3.32 -14.90
N PHE A 72 -12.86 2.99 -13.69
CA PHE A 72 -14.22 3.15 -13.21
C PHE A 72 -14.18 4.04 -11.96
N ASP A 73 -14.90 5.16 -12.00
CA ASP A 73 -14.96 6.11 -10.90
C ASP A 73 -16.42 6.37 -10.55
N SER A 74 -16.79 6.07 -9.31
CA SER A 74 -18.14 6.30 -8.79
C SER A 74 -19.24 5.55 -9.58
N CYS A 75 -18.93 4.32 -10.01
CA CYS A 75 -19.84 3.47 -10.78
C CYS A 75 -20.62 2.47 -9.91
N LEU A 76 -21.83 2.13 -10.34
CA LEU A 76 -22.66 1.08 -9.73
C LEU A 76 -22.76 -0.13 -10.68
N PHE A 77 -22.54 -1.33 -10.16
CA PHE A 77 -22.74 -2.60 -10.83
C PHE A 77 -23.71 -3.46 -10.02
N LYS A 78 -24.96 -3.56 -10.49
CA LYS A 78 -25.99 -4.37 -9.84
C LYS A 78 -26.57 -5.40 -10.78
N GLU A 79 -26.52 -6.68 -10.40
CA GLU A 79 -27.02 -7.80 -11.20
C GLU A 79 -26.44 -7.83 -12.63
N VAL A 80 -25.23 -7.30 -12.83
CA VAL A 80 -24.56 -7.19 -14.13
C VAL A 80 -23.94 -8.53 -14.50
N ASN A 81 -24.06 -8.93 -15.76
CA ASN A 81 -23.37 -10.10 -16.28
C ASN A 81 -21.99 -9.69 -16.78
N ILE A 82 -20.92 -10.08 -16.08
CA ILE A 82 -19.52 -9.82 -16.46
C ILE A 82 -18.81 -11.15 -16.83
N ALA A 83 -19.57 -12.23 -17.03
CA ALA A 83 -19.04 -13.56 -17.29
C ALA A 83 -18.03 -13.59 -18.45
N ALA A 84 -17.05 -14.48 -18.35
CA ALA A 84 -16.01 -14.72 -19.35
C ALA A 84 -15.26 -13.46 -19.84
N SER A 85 -15.29 -12.35 -19.08
CA SER A 85 -14.60 -11.11 -19.41
C SER A 85 -13.14 -11.16 -18.98
N GLU A 86 -12.31 -10.38 -19.66
CA GLU A 86 -10.93 -10.12 -19.24
C GLU A 86 -10.86 -8.72 -18.61
N ILE A 87 -10.54 -8.65 -17.33
CA ILE A 87 -10.35 -7.39 -16.59
C ILE A 87 -8.88 -7.33 -16.16
N LYS A 88 -8.09 -6.50 -16.83
CA LYS A 88 -6.64 -6.43 -16.60
C LYS A 88 -6.15 -5.00 -16.42
N ASN A 89 -5.29 -4.79 -15.41
CA ASN A 89 -4.68 -3.48 -15.14
C ASN A 89 -5.74 -2.35 -15.00
N CYS A 90 -6.90 -2.68 -14.44
CA CYS A 90 -8.00 -1.72 -14.27
C CYS A 90 -7.98 -1.09 -12.87
N TYR A 91 -8.55 0.11 -12.78
CA TYR A 91 -8.71 0.83 -11.53
C TYR A 91 -10.18 1.14 -11.27
N PHE A 92 -10.68 0.73 -10.12
CA PHE A 92 -12.04 0.96 -9.65
C PHE A 92 -11.96 1.83 -8.40
N ASN A 93 -12.57 3.01 -8.43
CA ASN A 93 -12.60 3.95 -7.32
C ASN A 93 -14.05 4.28 -6.96
N ASN A 94 -14.40 4.19 -5.67
CA ASN A 94 -15.74 4.49 -5.16
C ASN A 94 -16.86 3.71 -5.88
N CYS A 95 -16.58 2.47 -6.31
CA CYS A 95 -17.57 1.63 -7.00
C CYS A 95 -18.37 0.75 -6.04
N GLU A 96 -19.63 0.50 -6.40
CA GLU A 96 -20.53 -0.42 -5.69
C GLU A 96 -20.84 -1.64 -6.56
N PHE A 97 -20.70 -2.83 -5.97
CA PHE A 97 -20.91 -4.11 -6.62
C PHE A 97 -21.91 -4.95 -5.83
N SER A 98 -22.96 -5.45 -6.50
CA SER A 98 -23.92 -6.34 -5.87
C SER A 98 -24.53 -7.34 -6.84
N LEU A 99 -24.53 -8.62 -6.43
CA LEU A 99 -25.22 -9.72 -7.12
C LEU A 99 -24.79 -9.88 -8.60
N ASN A 100 -23.53 -9.59 -8.93
CA ASN A 100 -23.02 -9.66 -10.29
C ASN A 100 -22.63 -11.11 -10.65
N ASP A 101 -22.70 -11.45 -11.94
CA ASP A 101 -22.23 -12.74 -12.44
C ASP A 101 -20.80 -12.62 -12.96
N TYR A 102 -19.89 -13.36 -12.33
CA TYR A 102 -18.48 -13.39 -12.67
C TYR A 102 -18.03 -14.71 -13.29
N ALA A 103 -18.93 -15.60 -13.71
CA ALA A 103 -18.57 -16.94 -14.17
C ALA A 103 -17.44 -16.93 -15.22
N ASN A 104 -16.32 -17.61 -14.92
CA ASN A 104 -15.12 -17.69 -15.77
C ASN A 104 -14.45 -16.33 -16.07
N THR A 105 -14.66 -15.31 -15.25
CA THR A 105 -14.02 -14.00 -15.40
C THR A 105 -12.58 -14.05 -14.91
N SER A 106 -11.67 -13.41 -15.65
CA SER A 106 -10.29 -13.19 -15.19
C SER A 106 -10.09 -11.74 -14.77
N ILE A 107 -9.60 -11.55 -13.55
CA ILE A 107 -9.31 -10.23 -12.98
C ILE A 107 -7.83 -10.20 -12.58
N GLN A 108 -7.02 -9.40 -13.27
CA GLN A 108 -5.56 -9.41 -13.11
C GLN A 108 -5.02 -8.00 -12.92
N GLU A 109 -4.09 -7.82 -11.99
CA GLU A 109 -3.36 -6.56 -11.82
C GLU A 109 -4.28 -5.36 -11.56
N CYS A 110 -5.44 -5.58 -10.96
CA CYS A 110 -6.45 -4.55 -10.72
C CYS A 110 -6.34 -3.96 -9.33
N THR A 111 -6.76 -2.71 -9.18
CA THR A 111 -6.88 -2.05 -7.88
C THR A 111 -8.32 -1.58 -7.67
N PHE A 112 -8.89 -1.97 -6.55
CA PHE A 112 -10.18 -1.52 -6.04
C PHE A 112 -9.92 -0.62 -4.84
N GLU A 113 -10.39 0.62 -4.91
CA GLU A 113 -10.20 1.61 -3.87
C GLU A 113 -11.54 2.21 -3.45
N ASN A 114 -11.80 2.22 -2.14
CA ASN A 114 -13.06 2.70 -1.56
C ASN A 114 -14.31 2.00 -2.15
N CYS A 115 -14.18 0.72 -2.54
CA CYS A 115 -15.27 -0.04 -3.15
C CYS A 115 -16.10 -0.81 -2.12
N ASN A 116 -17.37 -1.01 -2.43
CA ASN A 116 -18.27 -1.87 -1.66
C ASN A 116 -18.71 -3.09 -2.48
N PHE A 117 -18.56 -4.28 -1.90
CA PHE A 117 -19.01 -5.56 -2.46
C PHE A 117 -20.03 -6.18 -1.52
N GLU A 118 -21.27 -6.32 -1.99
CA GLU A 118 -22.41 -6.74 -1.20
C GLU A 118 -23.07 -7.98 -1.81
N ASN A 119 -23.13 -9.08 -1.05
CA ASN A 119 -23.73 -10.36 -1.46
C ASN A 119 -23.15 -10.96 -2.75
N GLU A 120 -21.87 -10.72 -3.03
CA GLU A 120 -21.25 -11.22 -4.26
C GLU A 120 -20.95 -12.73 -4.23
N GLN A 121 -21.18 -13.40 -5.36
CA GLN A 121 -20.85 -14.81 -5.58
C GLN A 121 -19.71 -14.90 -6.59
N PHE A 122 -18.48 -14.80 -6.09
CA PHE A 122 -17.29 -14.84 -6.93
C PHE A 122 -16.98 -16.27 -7.39
N LEU A 123 -17.01 -16.46 -8.71
CA LEU A 123 -16.44 -17.60 -9.42
C LEU A 123 -15.40 -17.09 -10.43
N VAL A 124 -14.24 -16.68 -9.91
CA VAL A 124 -13.25 -15.89 -10.66
C VAL A 124 -11.87 -16.50 -10.63
N ASN A 125 -11.06 -16.12 -11.62
CA ASN A 125 -9.60 -16.21 -11.54
C ASN A 125 -9.02 -14.82 -11.28
N MET A 126 -8.59 -14.56 -10.03
CA MET A 126 -8.07 -13.26 -9.61
C MET A 126 -6.57 -13.31 -9.31
N LYS A 127 -5.76 -12.41 -9.87
CA LYS A 127 -4.30 -12.40 -9.65
C LYS A 127 -3.72 -11.01 -9.48
N ASN A 128 -2.82 -10.83 -8.52
CA ASN A 128 -2.11 -9.57 -8.27
C ASN A 128 -3.06 -8.36 -8.08
N CYS A 129 -4.16 -8.54 -7.35
CA CYS A 129 -5.15 -7.49 -7.16
C CYS A 129 -5.04 -6.87 -5.77
N LYS A 130 -5.40 -5.59 -5.68
CA LYS A 130 -5.35 -4.80 -4.44
C LYS A 130 -6.74 -4.29 -4.09
N PHE A 131 -7.09 -4.38 -2.81
CA PHE A 131 -8.29 -3.81 -2.22
C PHE A 131 -7.85 -2.83 -1.15
N ILE A 132 -8.24 -1.56 -1.29
CA ILE A 132 -7.82 -0.47 -0.41
C ILE A 132 -9.08 0.23 0.09
N ASN A 133 -9.27 0.29 1.41
CA ASN A 133 -10.47 0.87 2.04
C ASN A 133 -11.79 0.26 1.54
N CYS A 134 -11.79 -1.02 1.17
CA CYS A 134 -12.97 -1.70 0.65
C CYS A 134 -13.78 -2.41 1.74
N THR A 135 -15.09 -2.53 1.50
CA THR A 135 -15.97 -3.41 2.28
C THR A 135 -16.37 -4.63 1.44
N LEU A 136 -16.22 -5.82 2.01
CA LEU A 136 -16.70 -7.08 1.43
C LEU A 136 -17.65 -7.73 2.44
N HIS A 137 -18.96 -7.63 2.18
CA HIS A 137 -19.99 -8.16 3.06
C HIS A 137 -20.79 -9.26 2.37
N LYS A 138 -20.93 -10.41 3.05
CA LYS A 138 -21.65 -11.59 2.55
C LYS A 138 -21.13 -12.12 1.21
N CYS A 139 -19.84 -11.97 0.94
CA CYS A 139 -19.23 -12.47 -0.28
C CYS A 139 -18.89 -13.96 -0.16
N GLN A 140 -19.07 -14.71 -1.24
CA GLN A 140 -18.67 -16.11 -1.35
C GLN A 140 -17.64 -16.25 -2.48
N PHE A 141 -16.58 -17.02 -2.24
CA PHE A 141 -15.50 -17.27 -3.21
C PHE A 141 -15.41 -18.74 -3.63
N GLU A 142 -16.51 -19.48 -3.55
CA GLU A 142 -16.51 -20.92 -3.81
C GLU A 142 -15.91 -21.24 -5.19
N ARG A 143 -14.93 -22.16 -5.22
CA ARG A 143 -14.25 -22.64 -6.43
C ARG A 143 -13.51 -21.56 -7.23
N SER A 144 -13.30 -20.37 -6.65
CA SER A 144 -12.43 -19.36 -7.22
C SER A 144 -10.95 -19.77 -7.11
N THR A 145 -10.14 -19.26 -8.03
CA THR A 145 -8.67 -19.37 -7.99
C THR A 145 -8.11 -17.96 -7.84
N THR A 146 -7.32 -17.75 -6.80
CA THR A 146 -6.88 -16.41 -6.40
C THR A 146 -5.42 -16.44 -5.96
N GLU A 147 -4.62 -15.49 -6.40
CA GLU A 147 -3.18 -15.46 -6.10
C GLU A 147 -2.71 -14.02 -5.88
N LYS A 148 -1.96 -13.76 -4.81
CA LYS A 148 -1.37 -12.44 -4.52
C LYS A 148 -2.41 -11.33 -4.38
N MET A 149 -3.37 -11.55 -3.49
CA MET A 149 -4.36 -10.54 -3.11
C MET A 149 -3.86 -9.71 -1.94
N ASP A 150 -3.92 -8.39 -2.05
CA ASP A 150 -3.53 -7.46 -0.99
C ASP A 150 -4.75 -6.68 -0.51
N PHE A 151 -5.09 -6.83 0.77
CA PHE A 151 -6.18 -6.12 1.43
C PHE A 151 -5.59 -5.12 2.41
N ASN A 152 -5.91 -3.84 2.24
CA ASN A 152 -5.42 -2.75 3.06
C ASN A 152 -6.60 -1.89 3.56
N HIS A 153 -6.73 -1.72 4.87
CA HIS A 153 -7.85 -1.01 5.50
C HIS A 153 -9.24 -1.56 5.10
N CYS A 154 -9.35 -2.86 4.86
CA CYS A 154 -10.60 -3.49 4.45
C CYS A 154 -11.42 -4.00 5.62
N HIS A 155 -12.74 -3.93 5.46
CA HIS A 155 -13.68 -4.64 6.33
C HIS A 155 -14.29 -5.82 5.58
N ILE A 156 -14.03 -7.04 6.06
CA ILE A 156 -14.58 -8.26 5.48
C ILE A 156 -15.47 -8.92 6.52
N SER A 157 -16.75 -9.09 6.19
CA SER A 157 -17.72 -9.66 7.12
C SER A 157 -18.66 -10.67 6.48
N GLU A 158 -19.05 -11.68 7.26
CA GLU A 158 -20.00 -12.73 6.88
C GLU A 158 -19.64 -13.43 5.55
N SER A 159 -18.36 -13.52 5.24
CA SER A 159 -17.86 -13.95 3.94
C SER A 159 -17.20 -15.32 4.01
N ASN A 160 -17.39 -16.14 2.98
CA ASN A 160 -16.81 -17.48 2.91
C ASN A 160 -15.73 -17.57 1.84
N MET A 161 -14.52 -17.88 2.30
CA MET A 161 -13.29 -17.99 1.53
C MET A 161 -12.64 -19.37 1.77
N ALA A 162 -13.42 -20.37 2.20
CA ALA A 162 -12.88 -21.65 2.66
C ALA A 162 -12.58 -22.66 1.55
N THR A 163 -13.31 -22.57 0.42
CA THR A 163 -13.26 -23.54 -0.69
C THR A 163 -12.61 -23.00 -1.95
N MET A 164 -11.91 -21.86 -1.85
CA MET A 164 -11.09 -21.30 -2.92
C MET A 164 -9.68 -21.89 -2.93
N HIS A 165 -9.04 -21.91 -4.10
CA HIS A 165 -7.59 -21.99 -4.18
C HIS A 165 -7.06 -20.57 -4.02
N ALA A 166 -6.37 -20.30 -2.92
CA ALA A 166 -5.96 -18.94 -2.56
C ALA A 166 -4.54 -18.92 -2.01
N GLU A 167 -3.62 -18.31 -2.74
CA GLU A 167 -2.22 -18.26 -2.35
C GLU A 167 -1.74 -16.81 -2.17
N ASN A 168 -0.83 -16.61 -1.21
CA ASN A 168 -0.11 -15.36 -1.01
C ASN A 168 -0.99 -14.14 -0.71
N TYR A 169 -1.93 -14.25 0.22
CA TYR A 169 -2.73 -13.11 0.65
C TYR A 169 -1.98 -12.27 1.69
N SER A 170 -2.16 -10.94 1.63
CA SER A 170 -1.78 -10.02 2.71
C SER A 170 -2.98 -9.24 3.21
N PHE A 171 -3.07 -9.06 4.52
CA PHE A 171 -4.06 -8.23 5.19
C PHE A 171 -3.33 -7.21 6.07
N SER A 172 -3.57 -5.92 5.81
CA SER A 172 -3.01 -4.81 6.57
C SER A 172 -4.11 -3.91 7.08
N PHE A 173 -4.18 -3.69 8.40
CA PHE A 173 -5.21 -2.85 9.03
C PHE A 173 -6.65 -3.29 8.74
N CYS A 174 -6.87 -4.60 8.57
CA CYS A 174 -8.16 -5.15 8.19
C CYS A 174 -8.97 -5.60 9.42
N LYS A 175 -10.30 -5.64 9.26
CA LYS A 175 -11.23 -6.20 10.23
C LYS A 175 -11.97 -7.38 9.61
N LEU A 176 -11.81 -8.57 10.21
CA LEU A 176 -12.39 -9.82 9.71
C LEU A 176 -13.45 -10.34 10.70
N GLU A 177 -14.73 -10.34 10.32
CA GLU A 177 -15.83 -10.74 11.19
C GLU A 177 -16.65 -11.88 10.58
N ASN A 178 -16.70 -13.04 11.23
CA ASN A 178 -17.39 -14.22 10.70
C ASN A 178 -16.91 -14.59 9.29
N VAL A 179 -15.60 -14.58 9.09
CA VAL A 179 -14.95 -14.95 7.82
C VAL A 179 -14.36 -16.35 7.97
N SER A 180 -14.59 -17.20 6.96
CA SER A 180 -14.06 -18.57 6.94
C SER A 180 -12.98 -18.76 5.89
N PHE A 181 -11.84 -19.34 6.27
CA PHE A 181 -10.75 -19.74 5.36
C PHE A 181 -10.49 -21.25 5.39
N GLY A 182 -9.86 -21.76 4.33
CA GLY A 182 -9.46 -23.16 4.26
C GLY A 182 -8.13 -23.39 4.96
N ILE A 183 -8.00 -24.53 5.64
CA ILE A 183 -6.75 -24.90 6.34
C ILE A 183 -5.52 -24.95 5.41
N SER A 184 -5.73 -25.20 4.12
CA SER A 184 -4.66 -25.46 3.16
C SER A 184 -3.73 -24.27 2.96
N TYR A 185 -4.25 -23.04 3.08
CA TYR A 185 -3.51 -21.82 2.72
C TYR A 185 -3.41 -20.78 3.84
N ILE A 186 -4.21 -20.90 4.91
CA ILE A 186 -4.29 -19.89 5.98
C ILE A 186 -2.92 -19.55 6.60
N PHE A 187 -2.04 -20.54 6.74
CA PHE A 187 -0.69 -20.34 7.29
C PHE A 187 0.29 -19.73 6.29
N GLY A 188 -0.09 -19.56 5.03
CA GLY A 188 0.64 -18.81 4.02
C GLY A 188 0.17 -17.36 3.87
N TYR A 189 -0.82 -16.91 4.65
CA TYR A 189 -1.31 -15.53 4.61
C TYR A 189 -0.55 -14.64 5.60
N LEU A 190 -0.38 -13.38 5.23
CA LEU A 190 0.35 -12.40 6.02
C LEU A 190 -0.61 -11.42 6.69
N PHE A 191 -0.39 -11.13 7.97
CA PHE A 191 -1.29 -10.28 8.77
C PHE A 191 -0.53 -9.17 9.48
N HIS A 192 -0.86 -7.92 9.15
CA HIS A 192 -0.38 -6.72 9.81
C HIS A 192 -1.57 -5.95 10.40
N GLU A 193 -1.52 -5.65 11.71
CA GLU A 193 -2.56 -4.87 12.41
C GLU A 193 -4.00 -5.31 12.05
N THR A 194 -4.19 -6.62 11.91
CA THR A 194 -5.45 -7.23 11.47
C THR A 194 -5.93 -8.17 12.56
N ASP A 195 -7.16 -7.97 13.02
CA ASP A 195 -7.77 -8.85 14.02
C ASP A 195 -8.21 -10.17 13.37
N ILE A 196 -7.57 -11.26 13.77
CA ILE A 196 -7.85 -12.62 13.30
C ILE A 196 -8.68 -13.44 14.29
N SER A 197 -9.10 -12.88 15.42
CA SER A 197 -9.86 -13.59 16.45
C SER A 197 -11.25 -14.05 15.97
N GLY A 198 -11.83 -13.32 15.01
CA GLY A 198 -13.10 -13.62 14.35
C GLY A 198 -13.00 -14.66 13.23
N LEU A 199 -11.81 -15.18 12.92
CA LEU A 199 -11.60 -16.13 11.84
C LEU A 199 -11.98 -17.56 12.21
N ASP A 200 -12.76 -18.15 11.31
CA ASP A 200 -13.05 -19.57 11.28
C ASP A 200 -12.19 -20.26 10.22
N VAL A 201 -11.76 -21.48 10.53
CA VAL A 201 -10.99 -22.32 9.61
C VAL A 201 -11.77 -23.59 9.32
N LEU A 202 -12.07 -23.83 8.05
CA LEU A 202 -12.65 -25.10 7.61
C LEU A 202 -11.55 -26.16 7.61
N TYR A 203 -11.67 -27.13 8.52
CA TYR A 203 -10.75 -28.23 8.67
C TYR A 203 -11.50 -29.56 8.82
N ARG A 204 -11.24 -30.52 7.92
CA ARG A 204 -11.89 -31.84 7.89
C ARG A 204 -13.43 -31.79 7.95
N GLY A 205 -14.02 -30.80 7.27
CA GLY A 205 -15.48 -30.60 7.20
C GLY A 205 -16.09 -29.85 8.38
N ASN A 206 -15.30 -29.48 9.40
CA ASN A 206 -15.76 -28.71 10.55
C ASN A 206 -15.21 -27.29 10.51
N SER A 207 -16.00 -26.33 11.00
CA SER A 207 -15.55 -24.96 11.25
C SER A 207 -14.90 -24.88 12.64
N VAL A 208 -13.65 -24.44 12.71
CA VAL A 208 -12.86 -24.38 13.94
C VAL A 208 -12.23 -23.00 14.09
N LYS A 209 -12.21 -22.44 15.31
CA LYS A 209 -11.61 -21.13 15.58
C LYS A 209 -10.09 -21.14 15.40
N MET A 210 -9.55 -20.07 14.81
CA MET A 210 -8.12 -19.87 14.62
C MET A 210 -7.39 -19.58 15.95
N ASN A 211 -6.78 -20.60 16.55
CA ASN A 211 -5.96 -20.45 17.75
C ASN A 211 -4.86 -21.53 17.84
N ILE A 212 -3.93 -21.33 18.77
CA ILE A 212 -2.76 -22.21 18.97
C ILE A 212 -3.18 -23.64 19.36
N GLU A 213 -4.14 -23.78 20.27
CA GLU A 213 -4.58 -25.06 20.81
C GLU A 213 -5.11 -25.99 19.70
N ASN A 214 -5.92 -25.44 18.80
CA ASN A 214 -6.55 -26.17 17.71
C ASN A 214 -5.57 -26.58 16.60
N PHE A 215 -4.46 -25.86 16.42
CA PHE A 215 -3.60 -26.00 15.24
C PHE A 215 -2.14 -26.37 15.52
N SER A 216 -1.72 -26.47 16.78
CA SER A 216 -0.33 -26.81 17.14
C SER A 216 0.21 -28.07 16.45
N GLU A 217 -0.53 -29.19 16.49
CA GLU A 217 -0.14 -30.44 15.82
C GLU A 217 -0.07 -30.29 14.29
N TYR A 218 -1.03 -29.59 13.70
CA TYR A 218 -1.04 -29.36 12.26
C TYR A 218 0.18 -28.53 11.82
N ILE A 219 0.49 -27.47 12.57
CA ILE A 219 1.63 -26.59 12.29
C ILE A 219 2.94 -27.39 12.40
N ILE A 220 3.11 -28.22 13.42
CA ILE A 220 4.28 -29.11 13.54
C ILE A 220 4.38 -30.05 12.32
N SER A 221 3.25 -30.59 11.85
CA SER A 221 3.24 -31.45 10.67
C SER A 221 3.70 -30.73 9.39
N LEU A 222 3.63 -29.40 9.30
CA LEU A 222 4.13 -28.66 8.12
C LEU A 222 5.63 -28.90 7.90
N LEU A 223 6.42 -29.05 8.97
CA LEU A 223 7.84 -29.38 8.88
C LEU A 223 8.07 -30.72 8.19
N SER A 224 7.34 -31.78 8.58
CA SER A 224 7.48 -33.10 7.97
C SER A 224 7.07 -33.13 6.49
N HIS A 225 6.23 -32.18 6.07
CA HIS A 225 5.82 -32.02 4.68
C HIS A 225 6.66 -30.99 3.91
N GLN A 226 7.77 -30.51 4.48
CA GLN A 226 8.68 -29.52 3.87
C GLN A 226 7.99 -28.18 3.51
N ARG A 227 6.91 -27.84 4.23
CA ARG A 227 6.16 -26.58 4.11
C ARG A 227 6.73 -25.54 5.07
N PHE A 228 8.00 -25.19 4.86
CA PHE A 228 8.77 -24.35 5.78
C PHE A 228 8.25 -22.91 5.84
N TYR A 229 7.80 -22.36 4.71
CA TYR A 229 7.21 -21.03 4.63
C TYR A 229 6.03 -20.90 5.60
N GLU A 230 5.06 -21.80 5.48
CA GLU A 230 3.84 -21.78 6.28
C GLU A 230 4.13 -22.06 7.76
N PHE A 231 5.08 -22.95 8.05
CA PHE A 231 5.52 -23.22 9.42
C PHE A 231 6.13 -21.98 10.08
N ILE A 232 7.08 -21.31 9.41
CA ILE A 232 7.75 -20.12 9.96
C ILE A 232 6.73 -18.99 10.12
N ASN A 233 5.90 -18.75 9.11
CA ASN A 233 4.87 -17.71 9.16
C ASN A 233 3.90 -17.92 10.32
N ALA A 234 3.42 -19.16 10.53
CA ALA A 234 2.56 -19.48 11.68
C ALA A 234 3.23 -19.16 13.03
N ASN A 235 4.53 -19.43 13.18
CA ASN A 235 5.27 -19.08 14.41
C ASN A 235 5.38 -17.57 14.63
N ILE A 236 5.42 -16.77 13.56
CA ILE A 236 5.45 -15.31 13.61
C ILE A 236 4.08 -14.76 14.04
N PHE A 237 3.02 -15.03 13.26
CA PHE A 237 1.76 -14.33 13.47
C PHE A 237 0.89 -14.95 14.56
N LEU A 238 0.95 -16.28 14.76
CA LEU A 238 0.09 -16.99 15.70
C LEU A 238 0.78 -17.20 17.06
N PHE A 239 1.99 -17.76 17.08
CA PHE A 239 2.70 -18.04 18.33
C PHE A 239 3.46 -16.83 18.88
N LYS A 240 3.83 -15.87 18.01
CA LYS A 240 4.68 -14.72 18.35
C LYS A 240 6.00 -15.11 19.03
N LYS A 241 6.57 -16.24 18.61
CA LYS A 241 7.83 -16.80 19.15
C LYS A 241 8.97 -16.54 18.19
N PHE A 242 9.74 -15.48 18.41
CA PHE A 242 10.80 -15.06 17.48
C PHE A 242 12.14 -15.76 17.70
N ASP A 243 12.46 -16.17 18.93
CA ASP A 243 13.82 -16.62 19.29
C ASP A 243 14.23 -17.93 18.61
N GLU A 244 13.30 -18.85 18.37
CA GLU A 244 13.57 -20.17 17.76
C GLU A 244 13.58 -20.12 16.21
N ILE A 245 12.99 -19.07 15.63
CA ILE A 245 12.77 -18.99 14.18
C ILE A 245 14.08 -18.92 13.36
N PRO A 246 15.15 -18.20 13.76
CA PRO A 246 16.39 -18.18 12.99
C PRO A 246 17.04 -19.57 12.81
N ASP A 247 16.89 -20.46 13.79
CA ASP A 247 17.37 -21.84 13.69
C ASP A 247 16.46 -22.67 12.77
N HIS A 248 15.13 -22.51 12.87
CA HIS A 248 14.20 -23.11 11.92
C HIS A 248 14.42 -22.62 10.48
N PHE A 249 14.75 -21.34 10.30
CA PHE A 249 15.10 -20.76 9.01
C PHE A 249 16.38 -21.40 8.44
N SER A 250 17.43 -21.53 9.27
CA SER A 250 18.66 -22.21 8.87
C SER A 250 18.41 -23.67 8.46
N HIS A 251 17.59 -24.40 9.24
CA HIS A 251 17.18 -25.76 8.93
C HIS A 251 16.42 -25.83 7.60
N ALA A 252 15.48 -24.90 7.37
CA ALA A 252 14.73 -24.82 6.12
C ALA A 252 15.65 -24.64 4.91
N LEU A 253 16.63 -23.74 4.96
CA LEU A 253 17.59 -23.56 3.85
C LEU A 253 18.39 -24.85 3.57
N ILE A 254 18.82 -25.55 4.61
CA ILE A 254 19.56 -26.82 4.48
C ILE A 254 18.69 -27.90 3.84
N GLU A 255 17.45 -28.09 4.28
CA GLU A 255 16.55 -29.10 3.72
C GLU A 255 16.10 -28.74 2.30
N LEU A 256 15.77 -27.46 2.06
CA LEU A 256 15.38 -26.98 0.75
C LEU A 256 16.49 -27.16 -0.29
N SER A 257 17.76 -27.10 0.13
CA SER A 257 18.88 -27.35 -0.79
C SER A 257 18.94 -28.78 -1.36
N LYS A 258 18.22 -29.73 -0.74
CA LYS A 258 18.16 -31.14 -1.16
C LYS A 258 16.98 -31.45 -2.09
N ILE A 259 16.06 -30.51 -2.32
CA ILE A 259 14.80 -30.73 -3.04
C ILE A 259 14.91 -30.20 -4.49
N ASN A 260 13.95 -30.57 -5.35
CA ASN A 260 13.82 -30.07 -6.72
C ASN A 260 13.84 -28.53 -6.82
N ASN A 261 14.16 -28.01 -8.01
CA ASN A 261 14.36 -26.58 -8.22
C ASN A 261 13.09 -25.73 -8.03
N SER A 262 11.95 -26.16 -8.59
CA SER A 262 10.75 -25.32 -8.60
C SER A 262 10.14 -25.13 -7.20
N THR A 263 10.02 -26.20 -6.41
CA THR A 263 9.46 -26.11 -5.06
C THR A 263 10.40 -25.36 -4.14
N ARG A 264 11.70 -25.62 -4.22
CA ARG A 264 12.73 -24.88 -3.49
C ARG A 264 12.66 -23.38 -3.78
N LYS A 265 12.62 -23.01 -5.06
CA LYS A 265 12.61 -21.61 -5.49
C LYS A 265 11.44 -20.85 -4.87
N LEU A 266 10.24 -21.43 -4.93
CA LEU A 266 9.03 -20.85 -4.35
C LEU A 266 9.13 -20.72 -2.83
N GLN A 267 9.50 -21.79 -2.11
CA GLN A 267 9.57 -21.78 -0.65
C GLN A 267 10.57 -20.74 -0.12
N ILE A 268 11.78 -20.66 -0.67
CA ILE A 268 12.77 -19.65 -0.25
C ILE A 268 12.27 -18.24 -0.56
N THR A 269 11.71 -18.03 -1.76
CA THR A 269 11.17 -16.71 -2.15
C THR A 269 10.07 -16.27 -1.18
N TYR A 270 9.11 -17.14 -0.88
CA TYR A 270 8.01 -16.84 0.04
C TYR A 270 8.50 -16.56 1.46
N ILE A 271 9.49 -17.31 1.95
CA ILE A 271 10.09 -17.03 3.27
C ILE A 271 10.70 -15.62 3.29
N LEU A 272 11.49 -15.25 2.29
CA LEU A 272 12.17 -13.95 2.25
C LEU A 272 11.21 -12.78 2.00
N ASP A 273 10.18 -12.97 1.17
CA ASP A 273 9.14 -11.95 0.97
C ASP A 273 8.30 -11.75 2.24
N MET A 274 8.02 -12.82 2.99
CA MET A 274 7.32 -12.72 4.27
C MET A 274 8.17 -12.03 5.34
N ILE A 275 9.46 -12.34 5.43
CA ILE A 275 10.38 -11.60 6.31
C ILE A 275 10.45 -10.13 5.89
N SER A 276 10.49 -9.84 4.58
CA SER A 276 10.44 -8.48 4.06
C SER A 276 9.14 -7.76 4.44
N PHE A 277 7.99 -8.41 4.30
CA PHE A 277 6.68 -7.88 4.67
C PHE A 277 6.64 -7.53 6.16
N TYR A 278 6.97 -8.47 7.04
CA TYR A 278 6.93 -8.20 8.48
C TYR A 278 8.00 -7.19 8.92
N THR A 279 9.13 -7.12 8.23
CA THR A 279 10.17 -6.10 8.47
C THR A 279 9.70 -4.70 8.05
N LEU A 280 9.09 -4.58 6.88
CA LEU A 280 8.49 -3.33 6.37
C LEU A 280 7.40 -2.81 7.30
N ASN A 281 6.59 -3.72 7.84
CA ASN A 281 5.48 -3.38 8.72
C ASN A 281 5.86 -3.35 10.19
N ASN A 282 7.16 -3.38 10.50
CA ASN A 282 7.70 -3.27 11.85
C ASN A 282 7.15 -4.31 12.87
N GLN A 283 6.91 -5.54 12.40
CA GLN A 283 6.39 -6.64 13.22
C GLN A 283 7.47 -7.61 13.71
N LEU A 284 8.73 -7.38 13.31
CA LEU A 284 9.88 -8.21 13.69
C LEU A 284 10.86 -7.41 14.53
N PRO A 285 11.35 -7.95 15.67
CA PRO A 285 12.39 -7.30 16.45
C PRO A 285 13.69 -7.11 15.65
N TYR A 286 14.45 -6.03 15.90
CA TYR A 286 15.71 -5.75 15.22
C TYR A 286 16.71 -6.91 15.30
N LYS A 287 16.88 -7.50 16.50
CA LYS A 287 17.79 -8.64 16.72
C LYS A 287 17.41 -9.86 15.88
N PHE A 288 16.11 -10.11 15.73
CA PHE A 288 15.61 -11.19 14.88
C PHE A 288 16.08 -11.00 13.44
N ILE A 289 15.87 -9.81 12.87
CA ILE A 289 16.22 -9.55 11.48
C ILE A 289 17.73 -9.61 11.27
N CYS A 290 18.52 -9.10 12.22
CA CYS A 290 19.99 -9.19 12.17
C CYS A 290 20.47 -10.65 12.15
N GLU A 291 19.87 -11.53 12.97
CA GLU A 291 20.24 -12.94 12.96
C GLU A 291 19.83 -13.61 11.64
N ILE A 292 18.67 -13.30 11.08
CA ILE A 292 18.28 -13.79 9.74
C ILE A 292 19.29 -13.34 8.67
N LEU A 293 19.64 -12.06 8.60
CA LEU A 293 20.62 -11.55 7.64
C LEU A 293 21.98 -12.25 7.80
N LYS A 294 22.44 -12.42 9.04
CA LYS A 294 23.67 -13.17 9.33
C LYS A 294 23.61 -14.62 8.83
N ARG A 295 22.47 -15.31 8.98
CA ARG A 295 22.30 -16.67 8.43
C ARG A 295 22.27 -16.68 6.91
N LEU A 296 21.68 -15.67 6.29
CA LEU A 296 21.71 -15.48 4.83
C LEU A 296 23.14 -15.27 4.32
N ASP A 297 23.93 -14.44 4.99
CA ASP A 297 25.35 -14.19 4.65
C ASP A 297 26.22 -15.45 4.80
N GLN A 298 25.92 -16.29 5.80
CA GLN A 298 26.68 -17.51 6.10
C GLN A 298 26.32 -18.69 5.20
N PHE A 299 25.18 -18.65 4.50
CA PHE A 299 24.73 -19.73 3.66
C PHE A 299 25.50 -19.80 2.33
N ASP A 300 25.90 -21.00 1.92
CA ASP A 300 26.57 -21.19 0.63
C ASP A 300 25.55 -21.18 -0.51
N TRP A 301 25.32 -20.00 -1.10
CA TRP A 301 24.40 -19.82 -2.23
C TRP A 301 24.91 -20.43 -3.54
N SER A 302 26.21 -20.78 -3.63
CA SER A 302 26.80 -21.31 -4.86
C SER A 302 26.23 -22.68 -5.27
N ILE A 303 25.58 -23.35 -4.32
CA ILE A 303 24.87 -24.63 -4.55
C ILE A 303 23.63 -24.48 -5.44
N PHE A 304 23.10 -23.26 -5.62
CA PHE A 304 21.91 -23.01 -6.44
C PHE A 304 22.25 -22.50 -7.84
N PRO A 305 21.34 -22.67 -8.82
CA PRO A 305 21.45 -22.03 -10.12
C PRO A 305 21.63 -20.51 -10.02
N PHE A 306 22.37 -19.92 -10.95
CA PHE A 306 22.69 -18.49 -10.94
C PHE A 306 21.45 -17.58 -10.96
N ASP A 307 20.37 -17.95 -11.65
CA ASP A 307 19.13 -17.19 -11.66
C ASP A 307 18.42 -17.19 -10.29
N GLU A 308 18.46 -18.31 -9.57
CA GLU A 308 17.98 -18.40 -8.18
C GLU A 308 18.84 -17.53 -7.26
N GLN A 309 20.17 -17.60 -7.38
CA GLN A 309 21.09 -16.77 -6.59
C GLN A 309 20.79 -15.28 -6.74
N LEU A 310 20.58 -14.79 -7.98
CA LEU A 310 20.24 -13.39 -8.23
C LEU A 310 18.95 -12.96 -7.51
N VAL A 311 17.91 -13.81 -7.54
CA VAL A 311 16.65 -13.54 -6.83
C VAL A 311 16.90 -13.45 -5.32
N TYR A 312 17.63 -14.40 -4.74
CA TYR A 312 17.89 -14.41 -3.30
C TYR A 312 18.77 -13.25 -2.85
N MET A 313 19.82 -12.91 -3.61
CA MET A 313 20.64 -11.73 -3.35
C MET A 313 19.82 -10.44 -3.43
N SER A 314 18.86 -10.35 -4.37
CA SER A 314 17.98 -9.19 -4.47
C SER A 314 17.04 -9.07 -3.25
N LEU A 315 16.49 -10.19 -2.77
CA LEU A 315 15.62 -10.22 -1.60
C LEU A 315 16.39 -9.97 -0.30
N HIS A 316 17.61 -10.52 -0.18
CA HIS A 316 18.54 -10.18 0.90
C HIS A 316 18.78 -8.67 0.94
N LYS A 317 19.14 -8.08 -0.22
CA LYS A 317 19.41 -6.65 -0.33
C LYS A 317 18.18 -5.81 -0.01
N LYS A 318 16.99 -6.27 -0.40
CA LYS A 318 15.70 -5.64 -0.05
C LYS A 318 15.56 -5.59 1.48
N ILE A 319 15.77 -6.69 2.20
CA ILE A 319 15.70 -6.71 3.67
C ILE A 319 16.70 -5.74 4.29
N GLU A 320 17.96 -5.74 3.86
CA GLU A 320 18.97 -4.77 4.32
C GLU A 320 18.56 -3.31 4.08
N MET A 321 18.01 -3.02 2.90
CA MET A 321 17.55 -1.68 2.54
C MET A 321 16.39 -1.21 3.41
N ILE A 322 15.49 -2.12 3.80
CA ILE A 322 14.39 -1.79 4.70
C ILE A 322 14.98 -1.41 6.07
N ILE A 323 15.90 -2.20 6.63
CA ILE A 323 16.53 -1.90 7.94
C ILE A 323 17.28 -0.57 7.96
N THR A 324 17.93 -0.21 6.85
CA THR A 324 18.78 0.98 6.80
C THR A 324 18.02 2.27 6.48
N ASN A 325 16.91 2.19 5.75
CA ASN A 325 16.22 3.38 5.23
C ASN A 325 14.80 3.57 5.79
N PHE A 326 14.20 2.53 6.37
CA PHE A 326 12.80 2.57 6.77
C PHE A 326 12.60 3.24 8.13
N GLN A 327 11.39 3.75 8.35
CA GLN A 327 11.02 4.48 9.56
C GLN A 327 10.48 3.51 10.60
N TYR A 328 11.36 3.12 11.50
CA TYR A 328 11.00 2.24 12.59
C TYR A 328 10.37 3.00 13.76
N ASP A 329 9.46 2.33 14.47
CA ASP A 329 8.93 2.87 15.71
C ASP A 329 9.96 2.76 16.85
N TYR A 330 9.60 3.32 18.01
CA TYR A 330 10.48 3.29 19.17
C TYR A 330 10.70 1.88 19.72
N SER A 331 9.73 0.96 19.58
CA SER A 331 9.84 -0.41 20.09
C SER A 331 10.91 -1.21 19.33
N PHE A 332 10.98 -1.02 18.02
CA PHE A 332 11.99 -1.62 17.18
C PHE A 332 13.38 -1.06 17.49
N ILE A 333 13.49 0.27 17.62
CA ILE A 333 14.75 0.91 17.98
C ILE A 333 15.20 0.43 19.36
N GLU A 334 14.30 0.32 20.34
CA GLU A 334 14.59 -0.22 21.66
C GLU A 334 15.07 -1.68 21.59
N SER A 335 14.48 -2.50 20.71
CA SER A 335 14.93 -3.88 20.50
C SER A 335 16.37 -4.00 19.99
N SER A 336 16.94 -2.92 19.43
CA SER A 336 18.35 -2.83 19.04
C SER A 336 19.31 -2.51 20.19
N ALA A 337 18.81 -2.38 21.43
CA ALA A 337 19.62 -2.10 22.59
C ALA A 337 20.77 -3.11 22.74
N ASN A 338 21.97 -2.57 23.01
CA ASN A 338 23.24 -3.28 23.12
C ASN A 338 23.81 -3.83 21.80
N SER A 339 23.24 -3.47 20.65
CA SER A 339 23.84 -3.72 19.34
C SER A 339 24.61 -2.50 18.83
N THR A 340 25.51 -2.75 17.88
CA THR A 340 26.26 -1.69 17.17
C THR A 340 25.96 -1.73 15.68
N LEU A 341 26.05 -0.56 15.06
CA LEU A 341 25.81 -0.32 13.64
C LEU A 341 26.99 0.47 13.07
N PHE A 342 27.27 0.27 11.78
CA PHE A 342 28.20 1.10 11.03
C PHE A 342 27.45 2.27 10.36
N LEU A 343 27.85 3.50 10.67
CA LEU A 343 27.40 4.71 9.98
C LEU A 343 28.52 5.24 9.11
N THR A 344 28.26 5.36 7.81
CA THR A 344 29.23 5.87 6.83
C THR A 344 28.81 7.27 6.37
N PHE A 345 29.71 8.23 6.52
CA PHE A 345 29.54 9.61 6.09
C PHE A 345 30.41 9.88 4.87
N THR A 346 29.81 10.39 3.80
CA THR A 346 30.54 10.88 2.63
C THR A 346 30.59 12.40 2.69
N CYS A 347 31.75 12.95 3.01
CA CYS A 347 31.96 14.38 3.19
C CYS A 347 32.48 15.00 1.88
N LYS A 348 31.82 16.07 1.41
CA LYS A 348 32.23 16.83 0.22
C LYS A 348 33.35 17.83 0.57
N THR A 349 34.44 17.34 1.14
CA THR A 349 35.66 18.10 1.42
C THR A 349 36.88 17.22 1.15
N ASP A 350 37.98 17.87 0.78
CA ASP A 350 39.29 17.25 0.63
C ASP A 350 40.11 17.30 1.93
N GLU A 351 39.67 18.07 2.93
CA GLU A 351 40.34 18.23 4.21
C GLU A 351 39.83 17.21 5.25
N TYR A 352 40.75 16.39 5.78
CA TYR A 352 40.39 15.35 6.76
C TYR A 352 39.85 15.94 8.06
N GLN A 353 40.51 16.99 8.56
CA GLN A 353 40.13 17.61 9.83
C GLN A 353 38.73 18.19 9.74
N GLU A 354 38.42 18.90 8.66
CA GLU A 354 37.07 19.41 8.41
C GLU A 354 36.03 18.28 8.34
N ALA A 355 36.30 17.21 7.58
CA ALA A 355 35.40 16.05 7.49
C ALA A 355 35.18 15.39 8.87
N PHE A 356 36.25 15.23 9.65
CA PHE A 356 36.19 14.63 10.97
C PHE A 356 35.45 15.52 11.98
N GLU A 357 35.71 16.82 11.98
CA GLU A 357 35.03 17.78 12.85
C GLU A 357 33.54 17.85 12.55
N ILE A 358 33.13 17.95 11.28
CA ILE A 358 31.70 18.00 10.91
C ILE A 358 30.98 16.73 11.36
N THR A 359 31.56 15.56 11.09
CA THR A 359 30.92 14.27 11.42
C THR A 359 30.90 13.99 12.93
N SER A 360 32.00 14.27 13.63
CA SER A 360 32.06 14.11 15.09
C SER A 360 31.16 15.09 15.83
N ASN A 361 31.09 16.36 15.41
CA ASN A 361 30.18 17.35 15.99
C ASN A 361 28.71 16.95 15.80
N MET A 362 28.35 16.44 14.62
CA MET A 362 27.00 15.94 14.36
C MET A 362 26.66 14.75 15.28
N LEU A 363 27.57 13.77 15.40
CA LEU A 363 27.38 12.63 16.30
C LEU A 363 27.27 13.09 17.75
N ASP A 364 28.11 14.01 18.19
CA ASP A 364 28.09 14.58 19.53
C ASP A 364 26.75 15.26 19.86
N GLU A 365 26.25 16.08 18.93
CA GLU A 365 24.98 16.78 19.09
C GLU A 365 23.80 15.79 19.16
N LEU A 366 23.82 14.75 18.33
CA LEU A 366 22.81 13.69 18.34
C LEU A 366 22.79 12.94 19.66
N HIS A 367 23.95 12.48 20.15
CA HIS A 367 24.05 11.79 21.43
C HIS A 367 23.56 12.70 22.57
N SER A 368 23.96 13.97 22.58
CA SER A 368 23.52 14.94 23.58
C SER A 368 22.01 15.18 23.55
N LYS A 369 21.40 15.36 22.36
CA LYS A 369 19.96 15.61 22.21
C LYS A 369 19.11 14.40 22.58
N LEU A 370 19.61 13.19 22.32
CA LEU A 370 18.93 11.94 22.62
C LEU A 370 19.19 11.44 24.06
N GLY A 371 20.06 12.12 24.83
CA GLY A 371 20.40 11.71 26.19
C GLY A 371 21.25 10.44 26.27
N PHE A 372 21.94 10.06 25.18
CA PHE A 372 22.81 8.89 25.15
C PHE A 372 24.27 9.27 25.46
N PRO A 373 25.05 8.40 26.14
CA PRO A 373 26.48 8.61 26.31
C PRO A 373 27.19 8.58 24.94
N LYS A 374 28.18 9.46 24.74
CA LYS A 374 29.02 9.49 23.53
C LYS A 374 29.79 8.17 23.37
N LYS A 375 29.17 7.19 22.70
CA LYS A 375 29.71 5.85 22.48
C LYS A 375 29.76 5.58 20.98
N TYR A 376 30.77 6.16 20.33
CA TYR A 376 31.07 5.90 18.93
C TYR A 376 32.59 5.88 18.69
N ASN A 377 33.03 5.13 17.69
CA ASN A 377 34.44 5.01 17.30
C ASN A 377 34.60 5.07 15.78
N LEU A 378 35.52 5.89 15.28
CA LEU A 378 35.90 5.86 13.86
C LEU A 378 36.68 4.58 13.56
N ILE A 379 36.26 3.81 12.57
CA ILE A 379 36.89 2.53 12.21
C ILE A 379 37.50 2.51 10.81
N LEU A 380 36.97 3.28 9.86
CA LEU A 380 37.49 3.33 8.48
C LEU A 380 37.55 4.78 7.99
N LYS A 381 38.56 5.06 7.17
CA LYS A 381 38.77 6.34 6.50
C LYS A 381 39.30 6.10 5.09
N GLU A 382 38.62 6.66 4.09
CA GLU A 382 38.97 6.50 2.67
C GLU A 382 38.98 7.85 1.96
N LYS A 383 39.86 7.99 0.95
CA LYS A 383 40.10 9.25 0.24
C LYS A 383 39.56 9.20 -1.20
N GLY A 384 38.61 10.10 -1.51
CA GLY A 384 38.00 10.31 -2.83
C GLY A 384 36.87 11.36 -2.83
N SER A 385 36.93 12.36 -1.94
CA SER A 385 35.91 12.75 -0.94
C SER A 385 36.13 11.95 0.35
N TRP A 386 36.20 12.61 1.51
CA TRP A 386 36.46 11.88 2.77
C TRP A 386 35.25 11.02 3.13
N ILE A 387 35.46 9.71 3.14
CA ILE A 387 34.47 8.72 3.60
C ILE A 387 34.91 8.24 4.97
N LEU A 388 34.06 8.46 5.98
CA LEU A 388 34.33 8.13 7.37
C LEU A 388 33.27 7.14 7.86
N THR A 389 33.69 5.96 8.31
CA THR A 389 32.79 4.97 8.91
C THR A 389 33.00 4.88 10.40
N PHE A 390 31.92 5.10 11.15
CA PHE A 390 31.88 5.00 12.60
C PHE A 390 31.10 3.77 13.04
N VAL A 391 31.57 3.10 14.08
CA VAL A 391 30.75 2.20 14.89
C VAL A 391 29.99 3.05 15.89
N VAL A 392 28.67 2.92 15.89
CA VAL A 392 27.77 3.60 16.83
C VAL A 392 26.83 2.60 17.50
N ALA A 393 26.19 2.99 18.59
CA ALA A 393 25.05 2.24 19.11
C ALA A 393 23.93 2.16 18.05
N SER A 394 23.35 0.97 17.83
CA SER A 394 22.28 0.78 16.83
C SER A 394 21.08 1.69 17.08
N THR A 395 20.77 1.98 18.35
CA THR A 395 19.70 2.92 18.74
C THR A 395 19.90 4.31 18.14
N VAL A 396 21.13 4.82 18.13
CA VAL A 396 21.46 6.16 17.62
C VAL A 396 21.35 6.18 16.10
N GLY A 397 21.94 5.20 15.41
CA GLY A 397 21.94 5.24 13.95
C GLY A 397 20.61 4.83 13.30
N LEU A 398 19.79 3.98 13.93
CA LEU A 398 18.43 3.70 13.46
C LEU A 398 17.48 4.90 13.65
N MET A 399 17.76 5.82 14.58
CA MET A 399 16.99 7.06 14.74
C MET A 399 17.26 8.08 13.65
N LEU A 400 18.42 8.03 12.98
CA LEU A 400 18.83 9.04 12.01
C LEU A 400 17.86 9.21 10.82
N PRO A 401 17.46 8.14 10.10
CA PRO A 401 16.52 8.27 8.98
C PRO A 401 15.20 8.93 9.40
N LYS A 402 14.68 8.55 10.57
CA LYS A 402 13.46 9.13 11.14
C LYS A 402 13.62 10.61 11.44
N LEU A 403 14.70 11.00 12.14
CA LEU A 403 15.00 12.40 12.45
C LEU A 403 15.13 13.26 11.19
N PHE A 404 15.86 12.79 10.18
CA PHE A 404 16.01 13.51 8.91
C PHE A 404 14.70 13.66 8.16
N ASN A 405 13.87 12.61 8.16
CA ASN A 405 12.57 12.65 7.53
C ASN A 405 11.63 13.62 8.25
N ASP A 406 11.52 13.53 9.57
CA ASP A 406 10.66 14.41 10.37
C ASP A 406 11.06 15.88 10.20
N TYR A 407 12.37 16.16 10.23
CA TYR A 407 12.89 17.49 9.92
C TYR A 407 12.54 17.93 8.50
N SER A 408 12.74 17.06 7.51
CA SER A 408 12.42 17.37 6.10
C SER A 408 10.95 17.67 5.93
N ASN A 409 10.06 16.89 6.54
CA ASN A 409 8.62 17.10 6.51
C ASN A 409 8.23 18.45 7.13
N ILE A 410 8.77 18.77 8.32
CA ILE A 410 8.53 20.07 8.96
C ILE A 410 9.04 21.21 8.08
N TYR A 411 10.26 21.09 7.55
CA TYR A 411 10.87 22.10 6.69
C TYR A 411 10.06 22.32 5.40
N PHE A 412 9.70 21.26 4.67
CA PHE A 412 8.92 21.37 3.45
C PHE A 412 7.52 21.92 3.71
N ASN A 413 6.85 21.48 4.78
CA ASN A 413 5.56 22.03 5.18
C ASN A 413 5.66 23.52 5.48
N PHE A 414 6.67 23.94 6.24
CA PHE A 414 6.91 25.35 6.55
C PHE A 414 7.20 26.18 5.28
N VAL A 415 8.06 25.69 4.40
CA VAL A 415 8.40 26.37 3.13
C VAL A 415 7.18 26.47 2.21
N LEU A 416 6.39 25.39 2.08
CA LEU A 416 5.19 25.35 1.24
C LEU A 416 4.12 26.29 1.79
N LYS A 417 3.88 26.26 3.11
CA LYS A 417 2.98 27.20 3.80
C LYS A 417 3.39 28.65 3.55
N ASN A 418 4.67 29.00 3.75
CA ASN A 418 5.15 30.36 3.51
C ASN A 418 5.02 30.81 2.04
N ARG A 419 5.20 29.90 1.07
CA ARG A 419 4.99 30.20 -0.35
C ARG A 419 3.53 30.50 -0.67
N LEU A 420 2.60 29.71 -0.12
CA LEU A 420 1.16 29.94 -0.29
C LEU A 420 0.74 31.29 0.32
N LEU A 421 1.23 31.59 1.53
CA LEU A 421 0.96 32.87 2.20
C LEU A 421 1.47 34.08 1.41
N LYS A 422 2.71 34.03 0.90
CA LYS A 422 3.24 35.10 0.04
C LYS A 422 2.45 35.29 -1.25
N LYS A 423 1.95 34.20 -1.86
CA LYS A 423 1.08 34.30 -3.04
C LYS A 423 -0.25 34.96 -2.71
N ALA A 424 -0.85 34.62 -1.57
CA ALA A 424 -2.09 35.24 -1.12
C ALA A 424 -1.89 36.73 -0.79
N GLU A 425 -0.79 37.09 -0.13
CA GLU A 425 -0.41 38.49 0.15
C GLU A 425 -0.25 39.30 -1.15
N LEU A 426 0.49 38.78 -2.13
CA LEU A 426 0.62 39.41 -3.46
C LEU A 426 -0.71 39.55 -4.20
N LEU A 427 -1.61 38.57 -4.09
CA LEU A 427 -2.94 38.67 -4.69
C LEU A 427 -3.74 39.80 -4.05
N LEU A 428 -3.63 39.98 -2.73
CA LEU A 428 -4.36 41.00 -1.97
C LEU A 428 -3.78 42.41 -2.14
N ASP A 429 -2.46 42.56 -2.18
CA ASP A 429 -1.78 43.87 -2.33
C ASP A 429 -2.11 44.56 -3.66
N ASN A 430 -2.48 43.78 -4.68
CA ASN A 430 -2.82 44.27 -6.01
C ASN A 430 -4.31 44.58 -6.19
N VAL A 431 -5.14 44.43 -5.15
CA VAL A 431 -6.59 44.68 -5.24
C VAL A 431 -6.91 46.15 -4.93
N THR A 432 -7.35 46.88 -5.95
CA THR A 432 -7.99 48.20 -5.79
C THR A 432 -9.49 48.08 -6.01
N VAL A 433 -10.32 48.48 -5.04
CA VAL A 433 -11.78 48.33 -5.12
C VAL A 433 -12.41 49.59 -5.75
N ASN A 434 -13.18 49.41 -6.82
CA ASN A 434 -14.07 50.44 -7.36
C ASN A 434 -15.39 49.81 -7.87
N THR A 435 -16.37 50.63 -8.22
CA THR A 435 -17.71 50.16 -8.64
C THR A 435 -17.72 49.34 -9.93
N GLU A 436 -16.66 49.41 -10.74
CA GLU A 436 -16.57 48.76 -12.05
C GLU A 436 -15.89 47.37 -11.99
N ASN A 437 -15.22 47.01 -10.89
CA ASN A 437 -14.38 45.79 -10.80
C ASN A 437 -14.77 44.81 -9.68
N ILE A 438 -15.98 44.94 -9.13
CA ILE A 438 -16.47 44.16 -7.98
C ILE A 438 -16.39 42.63 -8.22
N SER A 439 -16.73 42.14 -9.41
CA SER A 439 -16.67 40.71 -9.72
C SER A 439 -15.25 40.15 -9.66
N THR A 440 -14.28 40.89 -10.20
CA THR A 440 -12.86 40.51 -10.19
C THR A 440 -12.26 40.53 -8.78
N VAL A 441 -12.70 41.47 -7.95
CA VAL A 441 -12.35 41.53 -6.53
C VAL A 441 -12.87 40.29 -5.79
N ILE A 442 -14.12 39.87 -6.03
CA ILE A 442 -14.71 38.67 -5.41
C ILE A 442 -13.93 37.41 -5.81
N GLU A 443 -13.60 37.24 -7.09
CA GLU A 443 -12.81 36.09 -7.57
C GLU A 443 -11.42 36.05 -6.91
N THR A 444 -10.75 37.20 -6.82
CA THR A 444 -9.42 37.31 -6.20
C THR A 444 -9.47 36.97 -4.70
N LEU A 445 -10.52 37.42 -4.00
CA LEU A 445 -10.76 37.08 -2.61
C LEU A 445 -11.02 35.57 -2.42
N GLN A 446 -11.81 34.94 -3.29
CA GLN A 446 -12.05 33.50 -3.26
C GLN A 446 -10.76 32.70 -3.49
N LEU A 447 -9.95 33.10 -4.47
CA LEU A 447 -8.63 32.51 -4.74
C LEU A 447 -7.68 32.65 -3.54
N SER A 448 -7.62 33.84 -2.92
CA SER A 448 -6.79 34.05 -1.73
C SER A 448 -7.26 33.20 -0.54
N SER A 449 -8.58 33.08 -0.34
CA SER A 449 -9.20 32.24 0.68
C SER A 449 -8.86 30.75 0.50
N ASP A 450 -8.91 30.26 -0.74
CA ASP A 450 -8.50 28.89 -1.08
C ASP A 450 -7.00 28.67 -0.78
N LEU A 451 -6.13 29.63 -1.10
CA LEU A 451 -4.70 29.55 -0.77
C LEU A 451 -4.43 29.58 0.74
N PHE A 452 -5.17 30.38 1.52
CA PHE A 452 -5.08 30.38 2.98
C PHE A 452 -5.56 29.06 3.59
N SER A 453 -6.63 28.48 3.03
CA SER A 453 -7.12 27.15 3.38
C SER A 453 -6.06 26.07 3.13
N LYS A 454 -5.47 26.06 1.91
CA LYS A 454 -4.37 25.15 1.56
C LYS A 454 -3.11 25.35 2.40
N ALA A 455 -2.88 26.55 2.93
CA ALA A 455 -1.81 26.86 3.86
C ALA A 455 -2.11 26.43 5.32
N GLY A 456 -3.30 25.87 5.59
CA GLY A 456 -3.70 25.42 6.92
C GLY A 456 -3.85 26.56 7.92
N LEU A 457 -4.41 27.70 7.50
CA LEU A 457 -4.80 28.81 8.39
C LEU A 457 -6.26 28.73 8.86
N THR A 458 -6.99 27.66 8.55
CA THR A 458 -8.43 27.56 8.81
C THR A 458 -8.74 27.24 10.27
N ASN A 459 -8.87 28.27 11.10
CA ASN A 459 -9.59 28.17 12.36
C ASN A 459 -10.92 28.95 12.20
N GLN A 460 -11.97 28.24 11.77
CA GLN A 460 -13.25 28.81 11.27
C GLN A 460 -13.92 29.87 12.17
N LYS A 461 -13.63 29.89 13.48
CA LYS A 461 -14.22 30.85 14.44
C LYS A 461 -13.45 32.17 14.57
N LEU A 462 -12.17 32.23 14.20
CA LEU A 462 -11.36 33.45 14.29
C LEU A 462 -11.39 34.24 12.97
N ASP A 463 -11.43 33.51 11.84
CA ASP A 463 -11.29 34.08 10.49
C ASP A 463 -12.52 34.84 9.99
N THR A 464 -13.72 34.50 10.48
CA THR A 464 -14.93 35.28 10.21
C THR A 464 -14.88 36.66 10.86
N LEU A 465 -14.10 36.82 11.95
CA LEU A 465 -13.91 38.11 12.62
C LEU A 465 -12.87 38.99 11.90
N THR A 466 -11.72 38.43 11.51
CA THR A 466 -10.66 39.16 10.80
C THR A 466 -11.03 39.50 9.36
N ALA A 467 -11.73 38.60 8.64
CA ALA A 467 -12.27 38.92 7.32
C ALA A 467 -13.35 40.01 7.43
N SER A 468 -14.21 39.98 8.46
CA SER A 468 -15.21 41.03 8.72
C SER A 468 -14.57 42.36 9.12
N GLU A 469 -13.49 42.36 9.90
CA GLU A 469 -12.74 43.58 10.27
C GLU A 469 -11.95 44.18 9.10
N ALA A 470 -11.34 43.34 8.24
CA ALA A 470 -10.71 43.79 7.00
C ALA A 470 -11.76 44.35 6.03
N PHE A 471 -12.92 43.71 5.89
CA PHE A 471 -14.05 44.20 5.11
C PHE A 471 -14.59 45.53 5.67
N LYS A 472 -14.70 45.69 6.99
CA LYS A 472 -15.07 46.97 7.64
C LYS A 472 -14.03 48.08 7.41
N LYS A 473 -12.73 47.76 7.37
CA LYS A 473 -11.66 48.74 7.04
C LYS A 473 -11.65 49.16 5.57
N ILE A 474 -12.12 48.30 4.66
CA ILE A 474 -12.23 48.59 3.22
C ILE A 474 -13.52 49.37 2.93
N VAL A 475 -14.65 48.97 3.54
CA VAL A 475 -15.95 49.66 3.39
C VAL A 475 -15.95 51.06 4.03
N SER A 476 -15.16 51.29 5.09
CA SER A 476 -15.02 52.63 5.70
C SER A 476 -14.19 53.64 4.88
N ARG A 477 -13.74 53.28 3.68
CA ARG A 477 -13.01 54.16 2.74
C ARG A 477 -13.78 54.46 1.44
N VAL A 478 -15.03 54.03 1.33
CA VAL A 478 -15.84 54.18 0.12
C VAL A 478 -17.21 54.73 0.50
N ASP A 479 -17.51 55.95 0.04
CA ASP A 479 -18.88 56.49 0.08
C ASP A 479 -19.75 55.68 -0.89
N ILE A 480 -20.73 54.97 -0.35
CA ILE A 480 -21.76 54.30 -1.13
C ILE A 480 -22.93 55.27 -1.26
N ASN A 481 -23.10 55.85 -2.46
CA ASN A 481 -24.39 56.38 -2.88
C ASN A 481 -25.07 55.31 -3.76
N VAL A 482 -26.36 55.11 -3.48
CA VAL A 482 -27.24 54.03 -3.99
C VAL A 482 -27.13 53.81 -5.49
#